data_AF-A0A453KCH6-F1
#
_entry.id   AF-A0A453KCH6-F1
#
_cell.length_a   1.000
_cell.length_b   1.000
_cell.length_c   1.000
_cell.angle_alpha   90.00
_cell.angle_beta   90.00
_cell.angle_gamma   90.00
#
_symmetry.space_group_name_H-M   'P 1'
#
loop_
_entity.id
_entity.type
_entity.pdbx_description
1 polymer ?
#
loop_
_entity_poly.entity_id
_entity_poly.type
_entity_poly.pdbx_seq_one_letter_code
_entity_poly.pdbx_strand_id
1 'polypeptide(L)'
;MLKKLISKTKSKKKKEAASSSLPTLDRLHETLEMLEKKERLLQKKSSAEIKKAKDYTKAKNKNAAIQCLKKKKLYETQIEQLSNFQLRVHDQIIMLENAKATTDTVDALRSGSSAVKAIQQSLSIDDIENAIEEANEHTENMKQIQDALATPFGASAEFDEDELEAELEDLEEEELDLELPEPPRGTHVAPSTS
;
A
#
# COMPACT_ATOMS: atom_id res chain seq x y z
N MET A 1 42.69 9.58 2.98
CA MET A 1 41.92 9.78 1.73
C MET A 1 41.32 8.49 1.13
N LEU A 2 41.85 7.28 1.40
CA LEU A 2 41.32 6.03 0.83
C LEU A 2 39.87 5.68 1.22
N LYS A 3 39.45 5.90 2.48
CA LYS A 3 38.08 5.57 2.93
C LYS A 3 36.99 6.34 2.16
N LYS A 4 37.26 7.60 1.76
CA LYS A 4 36.32 8.44 1.00
C LYS A 4 36.24 8.06 -0.49
N LEU A 5 37.32 7.51 -1.06
CA LEU A 5 37.29 6.95 -2.41
C LEU A 5 36.49 5.63 -2.46
N ILE A 6 36.68 4.75 -1.47
CA ILE A 6 36.02 3.44 -1.40
C ILE A 6 34.50 3.59 -1.12
N SER A 7 34.09 4.58 -0.32
CA SER A 7 32.66 4.86 -0.10
C SER A 7 32.00 5.47 -1.33
N LYS A 8 32.69 6.34 -2.06
CA LYS A 8 32.20 6.99 -3.28
C LYS A 8 32.03 5.99 -4.43
N THR A 9 32.92 5.00 -4.56
CA THR A 9 32.80 3.93 -5.57
C THR A 9 31.67 2.95 -5.27
N LYS A 10 31.45 2.54 -4.01
CA LYS A 10 30.30 1.71 -3.60
C LYS A 10 28.97 2.41 -3.84
N SER A 11 28.86 3.70 -3.51
CA SER A 11 27.62 4.46 -3.71
C SER A 11 27.31 4.70 -5.20
N LYS A 12 28.34 4.78 -6.07
CA LYS A 12 28.17 4.94 -7.52
C LYS A 12 27.72 3.62 -8.19
N LYS A 13 28.33 2.48 -7.82
CA LYS A 13 27.90 1.14 -8.28
C LYS A 13 26.47 0.78 -7.87
N LYS A 14 26.03 1.18 -6.66
CA LYS A 14 24.66 0.92 -6.18
C LYS A 14 23.62 1.76 -6.93
N LYS A 15 23.95 3.01 -7.32
CA LYS A 15 23.11 3.86 -8.17
C LYS A 15 23.03 3.37 -9.63
N GLU A 16 24.13 2.87 -10.19
CA GLU A 16 24.13 2.32 -11.55
C GLU A 16 23.28 1.05 -11.68
N ALA A 17 23.36 0.13 -10.70
CA ALA A 17 22.55 -1.09 -10.67
C ALA A 17 21.03 -0.82 -10.53
N ALA A 18 20.63 0.24 -9.81
CA ALA A 18 19.24 0.67 -9.75
C ALA A 18 18.79 1.37 -11.04
N SER A 19 19.68 2.15 -11.69
CA SER A 19 19.41 2.82 -12.97
C SER A 19 19.30 1.86 -14.17
N SER A 20 19.86 0.65 -14.06
CA SER A 20 19.79 -0.39 -15.09
C SER A 20 18.52 -1.24 -15.04
N SER A 21 17.63 -1.02 -14.06
CA SER A 21 16.41 -1.81 -13.89
C SER A 21 15.36 -1.55 -14.98
N LEU A 22 15.13 -0.29 -15.37
CA LEU A 22 14.13 0.06 -16.39
C LEU A 22 14.47 -0.52 -17.78
N PRO A 23 15.69 -0.35 -18.32
CA PRO A 23 16.04 -0.97 -19.60
C PRO A 23 16.01 -2.51 -19.57
N THR A 24 16.24 -3.11 -18.40
CA THR A 24 16.15 -4.56 -18.22
C THR A 24 14.69 -5.03 -18.23
N LEU A 25 13.80 -4.28 -17.57
CA LEU A 25 12.37 -4.55 -17.55
C LEU A 25 11.77 -4.45 -18.96
N ASP A 26 12.14 -3.40 -19.72
CA ASP A 26 11.71 -3.22 -21.11
C ASP A 26 12.14 -4.42 -21.98
N ARG A 27 13.40 -4.85 -21.85
CA ARG A 27 13.91 -6.03 -22.57
C ARG A 27 13.19 -7.32 -22.19
N LEU A 28 12.80 -7.49 -20.93
CA LEU A 28 12.02 -8.65 -20.49
C LEU A 28 10.62 -8.64 -21.10
N HIS A 29 9.95 -7.48 -21.16
CA HIS A 29 8.67 -7.32 -21.84
C HIS A 29 8.75 -7.58 -23.34
N GLU A 30 9.76 -7.05 -24.04
CA GLU A 30 10.01 -7.34 -25.45
C GLU A 30 10.24 -8.85 -25.70
N THR A 31 10.98 -9.49 -24.79
CA THR A 31 11.23 -10.93 -24.86
C THR A 31 9.93 -11.72 -24.68
N LEU A 32 9.08 -11.32 -23.73
CA LEU A 32 7.77 -11.94 -23.50
C LEU A 32 6.89 -11.82 -24.75
N GLU A 33 6.78 -10.61 -25.32
CA GLU A 33 5.99 -10.37 -26.54
C GLU A 33 6.50 -11.20 -27.74
N MET A 34 7.82 -11.32 -27.89
CA MET A 34 8.43 -12.19 -28.91
C MET A 34 8.05 -13.67 -28.71
N LEU A 35 8.11 -14.17 -27.47
CA LEU A 35 7.76 -15.55 -27.14
C LEU A 35 6.27 -15.83 -27.43
N GLU A 36 5.38 -14.91 -27.07
CA GLU A 36 3.93 -15.01 -27.36
C GLU A 36 3.63 -15.00 -28.85
N LYS A 37 4.28 -14.11 -29.62
CA LYS A 37 4.16 -14.07 -31.08
C LYS A 37 4.59 -15.42 -31.69
N LYS A 38 5.71 -15.97 -31.22
CA LYS A 38 6.20 -17.27 -31.69
C LYS A 38 5.25 -18.42 -31.33
N GLU A 39 4.72 -18.43 -30.12
CA GLU A 39 3.75 -19.43 -29.67
C GLU A 39 2.49 -19.39 -30.54
N ARG A 40 1.93 -18.20 -30.78
CA ARG A 40 0.75 -18.01 -31.64
C ARG A 40 0.97 -18.51 -33.07
N LEU A 41 2.17 -18.32 -33.62
CA LEU A 41 2.54 -18.87 -34.92
C LEU A 41 2.58 -20.40 -34.92
N LEU A 42 3.12 -21.01 -33.86
CA LEU A 42 3.16 -22.47 -33.72
C LEU A 42 1.76 -23.06 -33.50
N GLN A 43 0.91 -22.39 -32.71
CA GLN A 43 -0.49 -22.77 -32.53
C GLN A 43 -1.22 -22.80 -33.89
N LYS A 44 -1.08 -21.75 -34.71
CA LYS A 44 -1.62 -21.71 -36.08
C LYS A 44 -1.12 -22.87 -36.95
N LYS A 45 0.18 -23.17 -36.89
CA LYS A 45 0.77 -24.31 -37.63
C LYS A 45 0.23 -25.66 -37.14
N SER A 46 0.10 -25.85 -35.83
CA SER A 46 -0.50 -27.04 -35.23
C SER A 46 -1.95 -27.24 -35.70
N SER A 47 -2.77 -26.17 -35.65
CA SER A 47 -4.15 -26.21 -36.15
C SER A 47 -4.23 -26.54 -37.65
N ALA A 48 -3.30 -26.02 -38.46
CA ALA A 48 -3.24 -26.33 -39.89
C ALA A 48 -2.90 -27.81 -40.15
N GLU A 49 -1.97 -28.40 -39.39
CA GLU A 49 -1.66 -29.83 -39.50
C GLU A 49 -2.83 -30.72 -39.06
N ILE A 50 -3.64 -30.29 -38.07
CA ILE A 50 -4.89 -30.99 -37.72
C ILE A 50 -5.87 -30.99 -38.89
N LYS A 51 -6.05 -29.84 -39.57
CA LYS A 51 -6.94 -29.75 -40.74
C LYS A 51 -6.48 -30.70 -41.86
N LYS A 52 -5.19 -30.65 -42.21
CA LYS A 52 -4.59 -31.57 -43.20
C LYS A 52 -4.75 -33.04 -42.81
N ALA A 53 -4.54 -33.38 -41.53
CA ALA A 53 -4.71 -34.75 -41.05
C ALA A 53 -6.16 -35.24 -41.24
N LYS A 54 -7.16 -34.38 -40.98
CA LYS A 54 -8.58 -34.69 -41.21
C LYS A 54 -8.87 -34.90 -42.70
N ASP A 55 -8.31 -34.06 -43.58
CA ASP A 55 -8.50 -34.17 -45.02
C ASP A 55 -7.88 -35.46 -45.58
N TYR A 56 -6.65 -35.81 -45.17
CA TYR A 56 -6.03 -37.08 -45.55
C TYR A 56 -6.78 -38.30 -44.99
N THR A 57 -7.37 -38.17 -43.80
CA THR A 57 -8.22 -39.24 -43.23
C THR A 57 -9.47 -39.47 -44.09
N LYS A 58 -10.15 -38.40 -44.52
CA LYS A 58 -11.30 -38.49 -45.45
C LYS A 58 -10.91 -39.12 -46.79
N ALA A 59 -9.71 -38.80 -47.27
CA ALA A 59 -9.14 -39.40 -48.49
C ALA A 59 -8.60 -40.84 -48.29
N LYS A 60 -8.81 -41.45 -47.10
CA LYS A 60 -8.30 -42.78 -46.72
C LYS A 60 -6.77 -42.93 -46.83
N ASN A 61 -6.03 -41.81 -46.83
CA ASN A 61 -4.58 -41.79 -46.86
C ASN A 61 -4.00 -41.74 -45.43
N LYS A 62 -3.96 -42.92 -44.80
CA LYS A 62 -3.53 -43.08 -43.40
C LYS A 62 -2.08 -42.62 -43.17
N ASN A 63 -1.17 -42.89 -44.10
CA ASN A 63 0.24 -42.55 -43.95
C ASN A 63 0.46 -41.02 -43.92
N ALA A 64 -0.19 -40.27 -44.82
CA ALA A 64 -0.11 -38.81 -44.84
C ALA A 64 -0.75 -38.20 -43.59
N ALA A 65 -1.89 -38.72 -43.12
CA ALA A 65 -2.54 -38.27 -41.89
C ALA A 65 -1.61 -38.44 -40.67
N ILE A 66 -0.94 -39.59 -40.54
CA ILE A 66 0.02 -39.85 -39.45
C ILE A 66 1.17 -38.85 -39.49
N GLN A 67 1.70 -38.50 -40.67
CA GLN A 67 2.78 -37.51 -40.78
C GLN A 67 2.35 -36.11 -40.32
N CYS A 68 1.13 -35.68 -40.64
CA CYS A 68 0.56 -34.43 -40.12
C CYS A 68 0.41 -34.47 -38.60
N LEU A 69 -0.05 -35.58 -38.03
CA LEU A 69 -0.17 -35.72 -36.57
C LEU A 69 1.19 -35.70 -35.86
N LYS A 70 2.25 -36.27 -36.46
CA LYS A 70 3.62 -36.15 -35.93
C LYS A 70 4.10 -34.70 -35.91
N LYS A 71 3.87 -33.94 -36.99
CA LYS A 71 4.19 -32.51 -37.05
C LYS A 71 3.41 -31.69 -36.02
N LYS A 72 2.10 -31.96 -35.87
CA LYS A 72 1.26 -31.38 -34.80
C LYS A 72 1.90 -31.59 -33.43
N LYS A 73 2.24 -32.84 -33.07
CA LYS A 73 2.87 -33.15 -31.78
C LYS A 73 4.19 -32.40 -31.58
N LEU A 74 5.01 -32.28 -32.62
CA LEU A 74 6.25 -31.50 -32.55
C LEU A 74 5.98 -30.02 -32.25
N TYR A 75 4.96 -29.42 -32.87
CA TYR A 75 4.58 -28.04 -32.57
C TYR A 75 4.01 -27.90 -31.16
N GLU A 76 3.23 -28.86 -30.66
CA GLU A 76 2.71 -28.86 -29.29
C GLU A 76 3.84 -28.90 -28.25
N THR A 77 4.85 -29.75 -28.44
CA THR A 77 6.03 -29.76 -27.56
C THR A 77 6.77 -28.42 -27.57
N GLN A 78 6.91 -27.78 -28.73
CA GLN A 78 7.53 -26.45 -28.81
C GLN A 78 6.68 -25.37 -28.14
N ILE A 79 5.35 -25.44 -28.25
CA ILE A 79 4.42 -24.53 -27.57
C ILE A 79 4.59 -24.66 -26.06
N GLU A 80 4.59 -25.87 -25.52
CA GLU A 80 4.80 -26.13 -24.09
C GLU A 80 6.15 -25.57 -23.59
N GLN A 81 7.22 -25.75 -24.37
CA GLN A 81 8.51 -25.15 -24.06
C GLN A 81 8.46 -23.61 -24.04
N LEU A 82 7.74 -22.99 -24.97
CA LEU A 82 7.55 -21.54 -24.98
C LEU A 82 6.75 -21.06 -23.78
N SER A 83 5.69 -21.75 -23.38
CA SER A 83 4.93 -21.43 -22.16
C SER A 83 5.82 -21.47 -20.92
N ASN A 84 6.72 -22.47 -20.83
CA ASN A 84 7.70 -22.56 -19.74
C ASN A 84 8.77 -21.43 -19.79
N PHE A 85 9.09 -20.89 -20.96
CA PHE A 85 9.97 -19.72 -21.07
C PHE A 85 9.24 -18.44 -20.68
N GLN A 86 7.99 -18.27 -21.10
CA GLN A 86 7.14 -17.12 -20.75
C GLN A 86 6.96 -17.02 -19.24
N LEU A 87 6.63 -18.14 -18.56
CA LEU A 87 6.49 -18.18 -17.10
C LEU A 87 7.75 -17.67 -16.39
N ARG A 88 8.93 -18.14 -16.82
CA ARG A 88 10.21 -17.70 -16.24
C ARG A 88 10.49 -16.22 -16.48
N VAL A 89 10.13 -15.68 -17.64
CA VAL A 89 10.28 -14.25 -17.93
C VAL A 89 9.34 -13.42 -17.05
N HIS A 90 8.10 -13.87 -16.89
CA HIS A 90 7.11 -13.21 -16.05
C HIS A 90 7.53 -13.21 -14.57
N ASP A 91 8.02 -14.33 -14.04
CA ASP A 91 8.55 -14.40 -12.67
C ASP A 91 9.72 -13.43 -12.46
N GLN A 92 10.59 -13.30 -13.47
CA GLN A 92 11.73 -12.38 -13.44
C GLN A 92 11.31 -10.91 -13.47
N ILE A 93 10.24 -10.58 -14.20
CA ILE A 93 9.61 -9.24 -14.20
C ILE A 93 9.12 -8.90 -12.79
N ILE A 94 8.29 -9.77 -12.20
CA ILE A 94 7.76 -9.58 -10.83
C ILE A 94 8.89 -9.41 -9.82
N MET A 95 9.92 -10.25 -9.89
CA MET A 95 11.06 -10.15 -8.98
C MET A 95 11.78 -8.80 -9.11
N LEU A 96 11.96 -8.29 -10.34
CA LEU A 96 12.63 -7.03 -10.59
C LEU A 96 11.79 -5.83 -10.09
N GLU A 97 10.48 -5.87 -10.29
CA GLU A 97 9.54 -4.85 -9.80
C GLU A 97 9.53 -4.81 -8.26
N ASN A 98 9.49 -5.97 -7.60
CA ASN A 98 9.57 -6.06 -6.14
C ASN A 98 10.90 -5.53 -5.60
N ALA A 99 12.02 -5.87 -6.27
CA ALA A 99 13.34 -5.35 -5.90
C ALA A 99 13.43 -3.83 -6.06
N LYS A 100 12.78 -3.28 -7.10
CA LYS A 100 12.67 -1.84 -7.31
C LYS A 100 11.85 -1.17 -6.20
N ALA A 101 10.66 -1.67 -5.89
CA ALA A 101 9.82 -1.14 -4.82
C ALA A 101 10.53 -1.16 -3.45
N THR A 102 11.27 -2.24 -3.17
CA THR A 102 12.11 -2.35 -1.96
C THR A 102 13.21 -1.29 -1.93
N THR A 103 13.89 -1.07 -3.06
CA THR A 103 14.95 -0.06 -3.17
C THR A 103 14.39 1.36 -2.98
N ASP A 104 13.27 1.67 -3.63
CA ASP A 104 12.61 2.98 -3.54
C ASP A 104 12.14 3.26 -2.08
N THR A 105 11.62 2.23 -1.39
CA THR A 105 11.25 2.32 0.04
C THR A 105 12.45 2.62 0.93
N VAL A 106 13.57 1.90 0.73
CA VAL A 106 14.79 2.11 1.52
C VAL A 106 15.37 3.50 1.27
N ASP A 107 15.34 3.98 0.03
CA ASP A 107 15.81 5.33 -0.31
C ASP A 107 14.91 6.41 0.33
N ALA A 108 13.59 6.22 0.36
CA ALA A 108 12.67 7.12 1.04
C ALA A 108 12.92 7.17 2.56
N LEU A 109 13.07 6.01 3.21
CA LEU A 109 13.41 5.93 4.65
C LEU A 109 14.73 6.63 4.96
N ARG A 110 15.75 6.48 4.10
CA ARG A 110 17.04 7.13 4.27
C ARG A 110 16.94 8.66 4.15
N SER A 111 16.16 9.15 3.19
CA SER A 111 15.87 10.58 3.04
C SER A 111 15.13 11.13 4.26
N GLY A 112 14.08 10.44 4.74
CA GLY A 112 13.33 10.81 5.94
C GLY A 112 14.20 10.87 7.19
N SER A 113 15.04 9.85 7.42
CA SER A 113 16.00 9.84 8.54
C SER A 113 16.99 11.00 8.46
N SER A 114 17.45 11.36 7.25
CA SER A 114 18.34 12.51 7.06
C SER A 114 17.64 13.85 7.36
N ALA A 115 16.35 13.98 7.00
CA ALA A 115 15.54 15.15 7.33
C ALA A 115 15.29 15.28 8.84
N VAL A 116 14.94 14.18 9.52
CA VAL A 116 14.80 14.14 10.99
C VAL A 116 16.11 14.58 11.66
N LYS A 117 17.25 14.08 11.18
CA LYS A 117 18.55 14.47 11.72
C LYS A 117 18.84 15.97 11.51
N ALA A 118 18.47 16.52 10.36
CA ALA A 118 18.62 17.96 10.10
C ALA A 118 17.74 18.80 11.04
N ILE A 119 16.48 18.39 11.27
CA ILE A 119 15.56 19.04 12.22
C ILE A 119 16.12 18.99 13.64
N GLN A 120 16.62 17.83 14.08
CA GLN A 120 17.24 17.68 15.39
C GLN A 120 18.54 18.49 15.53
N GLN A 121 19.26 18.76 14.45
CA GLN A 121 20.43 19.62 14.46
C GLN A 121 20.07 21.11 14.43
N SER A 122 18.93 21.47 13.83
CA SER A 122 18.42 22.84 13.85
C SER A 122 17.70 23.21 15.15
N LEU A 123 17.18 22.22 15.88
CA LEU A 123 16.86 22.36 17.31
C LEU A 123 18.20 22.34 18.06
N SER A 124 18.80 23.51 18.23
CA SER A 124 20.07 23.62 18.95
C SER A 124 19.84 23.39 20.46
N ILE A 125 20.90 23.01 21.17
CA ILE A 125 20.88 23.01 22.65
C ILE A 125 20.52 24.41 23.16
N ASP A 126 20.96 25.47 22.46
CA ASP A 126 20.62 26.85 22.78
C ASP A 126 19.10 27.13 22.66
N ASP A 127 18.39 26.52 21.71
CA ASP A 127 16.92 26.65 21.61
C ASP A 127 16.21 25.90 22.75
N ILE A 128 16.80 24.79 23.21
CA ILE A 128 16.28 24.03 24.37
C ILE A 128 16.58 24.78 25.67
N GLU A 129 17.77 25.35 25.82
CA GLU A 129 18.16 26.17 26.97
C GLU A 129 17.32 27.44 27.03
N ASN A 130 17.13 28.15 25.90
CA ASN A 130 16.20 29.30 25.83
C ASN A 130 14.77 28.91 26.15
N ALA A 131 14.25 27.78 25.64
CA ALA A 131 12.91 27.33 25.98
C ALA A 131 12.76 26.94 27.47
N ILE A 132 13.81 26.40 28.09
CA ILE A 132 13.85 26.13 29.53
C ILE A 132 13.93 27.43 30.34
N GLU A 133 14.74 28.39 29.90
CA GLU A 133 14.81 29.73 30.51
C GLU A 133 13.47 30.46 30.41
N GLU A 134 12.83 30.51 29.24
CA GLU A 134 11.50 31.09 29.05
C GLU A 134 10.42 30.37 29.88
N ALA A 135 10.45 29.03 29.97
CA ALA A 135 9.51 28.27 30.80
C ALA A 135 9.71 28.53 32.30
N ASN A 136 10.96 28.67 32.74
CA ASN A 136 11.28 29.04 34.12
C ASN A 136 10.88 30.48 34.42
N GLU A 137 11.15 31.42 33.50
CA GLU A 137 10.72 32.81 33.61
C GLU A 137 9.19 32.94 33.62
N HIS A 138 8.47 32.11 32.86
CA HIS A 138 7.01 32.02 32.94
C HIS A 138 6.52 31.43 34.26
N THR A 139 7.22 30.45 34.83
CA THR A 139 6.88 29.90 36.16
C THR A 139 7.13 30.94 37.26
N GLU A 140 8.23 31.69 37.16
CA GLU A 140 8.57 32.80 38.06
C GLU A 140 7.56 33.94 37.92
N ASN A 141 7.19 34.31 36.69
CA ASN A 141 6.14 35.30 36.41
C ASN A 141 4.77 34.82 36.92
N MET A 142 4.43 33.54 36.77
CA MET A 142 3.17 32.99 37.26
C MET A 142 3.14 32.97 38.80
N LYS A 143 4.27 32.69 39.44
CA LYS A 143 4.44 32.80 40.89
C LYS A 143 4.37 34.25 41.36
N GLN A 144 4.95 35.19 40.62
CA GLN A 144 4.85 36.64 40.89
C GLN A 144 3.43 37.17 40.64
N ILE A 145 2.71 36.64 39.64
CA ILE A 145 1.29 36.93 39.39
C ILE A 145 0.44 36.36 40.53
N GLN A 146 0.70 35.13 40.99
CA GLN A 146 0.04 34.55 42.15
C GLN A 146 0.34 35.33 43.44
N ASP A 147 1.57 35.78 43.66
CA ASP A 147 1.96 36.62 44.80
C ASP A 147 1.38 38.05 44.70
N ALA A 148 1.23 38.61 43.49
CA ALA A 148 0.60 39.91 43.25
C ALA A 148 -0.93 39.86 43.33
N LEU A 149 -1.53 38.72 42.93
CA LEU A 149 -2.94 38.41 43.10
C LEU A 149 -3.27 37.92 44.52
N ALA A 150 -2.27 37.62 45.36
CA ALA A 150 -2.41 37.38 46.79
C ALA A 150 -2.68 38.68 47.57
N THR A 151 -3.57 39.52 47.04
CA THR A 151 -4.36 40.45 47.84
C THR A 151 -5.70 39.74 48.07
N PRO A 152 -6.15 39.48 49.32
CA PRO A 152 -7.39 38.75 49.52
C PRO A 152 -8.56 39.59 49.02
N PHE A 153 -9.11 39.23 47.86
CA PHE A 153 -10.42 39.70 47.44
C PHE A 153 -11.38 38.52 47.49
N GLY A 154 -12.28 38.59 48.48
CA GLY A 154 -13.60 37.97 48.39
C GLY A 154 -13.63 36.46 48.54
N ALA A 155 -13.91 36.03 49.77
CA ALA A 155 -14.76 34.91 50.15
C ALA A 155 -15.08 33.84 49.08
N SER A 156 -14.73 32.61 49.43
CA SER A 156 -15.40 31.36 49.07
C SER A 156 -16.79 31.58 48.48
N ALA A 157 -16.98 31.26 47.21
CA ALA A 157 -18.27 30.73 46.80
C ALA A 157 -18.28 29.28 47.29
N GLU A 158 -18.73 29.09 48.54
CA GLU A 158 -19.34 27.82 48.92
C GLU A 158 -20.54 27.67 47.97
N PHE A 159 -20.44 26.76 47.02
CA PHE A 159 -21.57 26.39 46.18
C PHE A 159 -22.61 25.77 47.11
N ASP A 160 -23.87 26.21 46.99
CA ASP A 160 -24.96 25.62 47.75
C ASP A 160 -25.20 24.21 47.20
N GLU A 161 -24.87 23.19 47.99
CA GLU A 161 -24.93 21.79 47.59
C GLU A 161 -26.37 21.40 47.21
N ASP A 162 -27.37 22.06 47.82
CA ASP A 162 -28.79 21.88 47.54
C ASP A 162 -29.21 22.44 46.15
N GLU A 163 -28.56 23.52 45.67
CA GLU A 163 -28.82 24.09 44.34
C GLU A 163 -28.23 23.18 43.24
N LEU A 164 -27.05 22.60 43.51
CA LEU A 164 -26.38 21.66 42.60
C LEU A 164 -27.09 20.30 42.55
N GLU A 165 -27.68 19.85 43.65
CA GLU A 165 -28.45 18.59 43.69
C GLU A 165 -29.78 18.73 42.94
N ALA A 166 -30.45 19.89 43.02
CA ALA A 166 -31.62 20.18 42.20
C ALA A 166 -31.31 20.26 40.70
N GLU A 167 -30.19 20.89 40.31
CA GLU A 167 -29.75 20.95 38.91
C GLU A 167 -29.37 19.56 38.37
N LEU A 168 -28.86 18.67 39.23
CA LEU A 168 -28.58 17.28 38.87
C LEU A 168 -29.87 16.46 38.68
N GLU A 169 -30.88 16.65 39.55
CA GLU A 169 -32.16 15.93 39.49
C GLU A 169 -32.94 16.29 38.21
N ASP A 170 -32.94 17.57 37.80
CA ASP A 170 -33.54 18.02 36.53
C ASP A 170 -32.87 17.36 35.29
N LEU A 171 -31.55 17.18 35.32
CA LEU A 171 -30.81 16.53 34.23
C LEU A 171 -31.10 15.02 34.12
N GLU A 172 -31.29 14.34 35.25
CA GLU A 172 -31.63 12.91 35.29
C GLU A 172 -33.06 12.65 34.79
N GLU A 173 -34.00 13.56 35.07
CA GLU A 173 -35.38 13.46 34.58
C GLU A 173 -35.47 13.65 33.05
N GLU A 174 -34.69 14.56 32.47
CA GLU A 174 -34.57 14.73 31.02
C GLU A 174 -34.01 13.47 30.31
N GLU A 175 -33.09 12.73 30.94
CA GLU A 175 -32.52 11.50 30.37
C GLU A 175 -33.51 10.33 30.42
N LEU A 176 -34.32 10.22 31.49
CA LEU A 176 -35.35 9.19 31.64
C LEU A 176 -36.52 9.36 30.65
N ASP A 177 -36.91 10.60 30.34
CA ASP A 177 -37.96 10.90 29.35
C ASP A 177 -37.53 10.53 27.91
N LEU A 178 -36.23 10.51 27.63
CA LEU A 178 -35.66 10.03 26.36
C LEU A 178 -35.60 8.48 26.28
N GLU A 179 -35.62 7.78 27.42
CA GLU A 179 -35.47 6.33 27.48
C GLU A 179 -36.81 5.56 27.53
N LEU A 180 -37.96 6.24 27.60
CA LEU A 180 -39.30 5.63 27.55
C LEU A 180 -39.67 5.18 26.11
N PRO A 181 -39.74 3.86 25.83
CA PRO A 181 -40.12 3.36 24.50
C PRO A 181 -41.63 3.50 24.24
N GLU A 182 -42.01 4.02 23.07
CA GLU A 182 -43.42 4.05 22.67
C GLU A 182 -44.03 2.63 22.65
N PRO A 183 -45.20 2.41 23.29
CA PRO A 183 -45.84 1.09 23.30
C PRO A 183 -46.39 0.70 21.90
N PRO A 184 -46.41 -0.59 21.56
CA PRO A 184 -46.65 -1.07 20.21
C PRO A 184 -48.10 -0.82 19.76
N ARG A 185 -48.29 -0.09 18.66
CA ARG A 185 -49.62 0.06 18.02
C ARG A 185 -50.02 -1.22 17.30
N GLY A 186 -51.01 -1.92 17.85
CA GLY A 186 -51.70 -3.05 17.24
C GLY A 186 -52.69 -2.67 16.13
N THR A 187 -52.67 -3.50 15.08
CA THR A 187 -53.70 -3.90 14.09
C THR A 187 -54.58 -2.88 13.35
N HIS A 188 -54.48 -2.89 12.03
CA HIS A 188 -55.65 -3.07 11.16
C HIS A 188 -55.27 -3.76 9.83
N VAL A 189 -55.73 -5.00 9.65
CA VAL A 189 -55.70 -5.73 8.37
C VAL A 189 -56.94 -5.30 7.59
N ALA A 190 -56.77 -4.77 6.38
CA ALA A 190 -57.86 -4.46 5.47
C ALA A 190 -58.28 -5.72 4.68
N PRO A 191 -59.59 -5.98 4.48
CA PRO A 191 -60.03 -7.10 3.66
C PRO A 191 -59.86 -6.77 2.18
N SER A 192 -59.12 -7.60 1.44
CA SER A 192 -59.02 -7.50 -0.02
C SER A 192 -60.18 -8.25 -0.67
N THR A 193 -60.98 -7.51 -1.43
CA THR A 193 -62.00 -8.01 -2.34
C THR A 193 -61.35 -8.44 -3.66
N SER A 194 -61.48 -9.70 -4.06
CA SER A 194 -62.07 -10.13 -5.35
C SER A 194 -62.06 -11.64 -5.51
#